data_AF-A0A8C3THZ0-F1
#
_entry.id   AF-A0A8C3THZ0-F1
#
_cell.length_a   1.000
_cell.length_b   1.000
_cell.length_c   1.000
_cell.angle_alpha   90.00
_cell.angle_beta   90.00
_cell.angle_gamma   90.00
#
_symmetry.space_group_name_H-M   'P 1'
#
loop_
_entity.id
_entity.type
_entity.pdbx_description
1 polymer ?
#
loop_
_entity_poly.entity_id
_entity_poly.type
_entity_poly.pdbx_seq_one_letter_code
_entity_poly.pdbx_strand_id
1 'polypeptide(L)'
;MHTQPLRGRCPIRAELSEPAGTESPGRSPALGTERPPRPRRRHGGSGCAAGTGGRDLTARPLPSPLRRVWPLPVAGRGGGGRGRRRRRKGGPGMLPAQLGRAPRHLLVCERGHTRHPRSRHAAHVRDHAYSCRVSFLIPECGMLPEVLKSTIADIGEYYLVRNLPVHELVAHEFIDAFVKKGSCYALTYKTKIDQDNTAALLPNGKLILSVDKDTYEELGLQGRPSQYSGKKVMRYIVTIDLTDAGFHPESKKHNRVLWALKEKKPLEFDFLLAWYNTGAEGSTLMSYFSKNQIQTLKPKITFSTLRDLQCPVLQSNDLQGKPEESCSTEELFEWLGAVLNQVSLDNKSSSFLSTYCCPEPNTVVEKAFLCTITGFIIPEKIIQLLEQLCCYFGEPKLAYWLTLTVHGFADSPVSWRENEHGFHKGGENLYNFVIFRNLDYWLQMAVGAHDDCPP
;
A
#
# COMPACT_ATOMS: atom_id res chain seq x y z
N MET A 1 29.83 17.73 30.45
CA MET A 1 29.04 16.55 30.00
C MET A 1 28.22 16.97 28.80
N HIS A 2 28.64 16.55 27.60
CA HIS A 2 27.97 16.87 26.35
C HIS A 2 26.69 16.02 26.21
N THR A 3 25.53 16.67 26.20
CA THR A 3 24.26 16.09 25.79
C THR A 3 24.20 16.06 24.26
N GLN A 4 24.14 14.86 23.69
CA GLN A 4 23.90 14.65 22.27
C GLN A 4 22.46 15.05 21.92
N PRO A 5 22.21 15.69 20.76
CA PRO A 5 20.87 15.92 20.29
C PRO A 5 20.28 14.62 19.72
N LEU A 6 19.11 14.24 20.24
CA LEU A 6 18.23 13.20 19.69
C LEU A 6 17.98 13.48 18.20
N ARG A 7 18.58 12.66 17.33
CA ARG A 7 18.20 12.61 15.91
C ARG A 7 16.78 12.04 15.80
N GLY A 8 15.81 12.91 15.53
CA GLY A 8 14.46 12.50 15.16
C GLY A 8 14.48 11.57 13.95
N ARG A 9 14.00 10.34 14.11
CA ARG A 9 13.77 9.40 13.01
C ARG A 9 12.54 9.85 12.21
N CYS A 10 12.60 9.72 10.90
CA CYS A 10 11.46 9.95 10.02
C CYS A 10 10.40 8.83 10.26
N PRO A 11 9.14 9.15 10.60
CA PRO A 11 8.11 8.17 10.97
C PRO A 11 7.58 7.33 9.80
N ILE A 12 8.06 7.56 8.57
CA ILE A 12 7.52 6.97 7.33
C ILE A 12 8.17 5.62 6.98
N ARG A 13 9.26 5.22 7.66
CA ARG A 13 9.89 3.90 7.44
C ARG A 13 9.24 2.85 8.32
N ALA A 14 8.45 1.97 7.71
CA ALA A 14 7.94 0.78 8.38
C ALA A 14 9.10 -0.16 8.73
N GLU A 15 9.48 -0.22 10.01
CA GLU A 15 10.32 -1.30 10.52
C GLU A 15 9.40 -2.51 10.79
N LEU A 16 9.45 -3.52 9.91
CA LEU A 16 8.88 -4.83 10.23
C LEU A 16 9.78 -5.48 11.29
N SER A 17 9.35 -5.41 12.55
CA SER A 17 10.07 -6.00 13.68
C SER A 17 10.07 -7.53 13.58
N GLU A 18 11.25 -8.16 13.60
CA GLU A 18 11.38 -9.62 13.70
C GLU A 18 10.94 -10.10 15.09
N PRO A 19 10.29 -11.26 15.23
CA PRO A 19 10.07 -11.86 16.55
C PRO A 19 11.42 -12.26 17.16
N ALA A 20 11.63 -11.88 18.43
CA ALA A 20 12.81 -12.27 19.20
C ALA A 20 12.92 -13.80 19.27
N GLY A 21 14.11 -14.34 18.97
CA GLY A 21 14.37 -15.77 18.97
C GLY A 21 14.10 -16.39 20.34
N THR A 22 13.19 -17.38 20.38
CA THR A 22 12.95 -18.21 21.56
C THR A 22 14.06 -19.25 21.69
N GLU A 23 14.83 -19.12 22.78
CA GLU A 23 15.70 -20.16 23.31
C GLU A 23 14.91 -21.45 23.59
N SER A 24 15.54 -22.58 23.27
CA SER A 24 15.01 -23.92 23.52
C SER A 24 15.17 -24.32 24.99
N PRO A 25 14.25 -25.12 25.53
CA PRO A 25 14.70 -26.16 26.45
C PRO A 25 14.09 -27.54 26.16
N GLY A 26 14.95 -28.55 26.21
CA GLY A 26 14.73 -29.79 26.99
C GLY A 26 13.73 -30.83 26.47
N ARG A 27 14.23 -32.05 26.23
CA ARG A 27 13.52 -33.25 25.80
C ARG A 27 12.68 -33.96 26.91
N SER A 28 11.48 -34.41 26.49
CA SER A 28 10.82 -35.73 26.72
C SER A 28 10.26 -36.08 28.13
N PRO A 29 9.34 -37.08 28.30
CA PRO A 29 8.82 -38.08 27.35
C PRO A 29 7.27 -38.28 27.31
N ALA A 30 6.87 -39.27 26.49
CA ALA A 30 5.56 -39.62 25.93
C ALA A 30 4.48 -40.17 26.87
N LEU A 31 3.21 -40.08 26.43
CA LEU A 31 2.12 -41.03 26.74
C LEU A 31 0.90 -40.83 25.82
N GLY A 32 0.33 -41.96 25.36
CA GLY A 32 -1.13 -42.13 25.30
C GLY A 32 -1.88 -41.82 24.00
N THR A 33 -2.22 -42.90 23.29
CA THR A 33 -3.26 -43.07 22.27
C THR A 33 -4.63 -42.46 22.58
N GLU A 34 -5.34 -41.93 21.57
CA GLU A 34 -6.66 -42.41 21.12
C GLU A 34 -7.21 -41.64 19.90
N ARG A 35 -7.85 -42.37 18.97
CA ARG A 35 -8.56 -41.86 17.78
C ARG A 35 -10.07 -41.83 18.04
N PRO A 36 -10.81 -40.86 17.50
CA PRO A 36 -12.24 -41.02 17.22
C PRO A 36 -12.57 -40.99 15.71
N PRO A 37 -13.77 -41.46 15.31
CA PRO A 37 -14.04 -42.01 13.99
C PRO A 37 -14.65 -41.03 12.97
N ARG A 38 -14.53 -41.42 11.69
CA ARG A 38 -15.13 -40.79 10.50
C ARG A 38 -16.66 -40.94 10.47
N PRO A 39 -17.42 -39.97 9.90
CA PRO A 39 -18.74 -40.23 9.37
C PRO A 39 -18.76 -40.39 7.84
N ARG A 40 -19.82 -41.07 7.41
CA ARG A 40 -20.10 -41.69 6.12
C ARG A 40 -20.54 -40.69 5.04
N ARG A 41 -20.22 -41.05 3.79
CA ARG A 41 -20.83 -40.53 2.55
C ARG A 41 -22.33 -40.83 2.50
N ARG A 42 -23.12 -39.87 1.98
CA ARG A 42 -24.43 -40.12 1.36
C ARG A 42 -24.52 -39.41 0.02
N HIS A 43 -25.11 -40.13 -0.93
CA HIS A 43 -25.47 -39.74 -2.28
C HIS A 43 -26.71 -38.83 -2.33
N GLY A 44 -26.78 -38.03 -3.40
CA GLY A 44 -27.95 -37.35 -3.95
C GLY A 44 -27.43 -36.20 -4.84
N GLY A 45 -27.69 -36.06 -6.14
CA GLY A 45 -28.77 -36.60 -6.96
C GLY A 45 -29.58 -35.44 -7.55
N SER A 46 -29.20 -35.02 -8.77
CA SER A 46 -30.01 -34.36 -9.83
C SER A 46 -30.75 -33.03 -9.59
N GLY A 47 -30.72 -32.15 -10.59
CA GLY A 47 -31.85 -31.25 -10.89
C GLY A 47 -31.51 -29.94 -11.59
N CYS A 48 -31.50 -29.94 -12.92
CA CYS A 48 -31.54 -28.75 -13.78
C CYS A 48 -32.90 -28.03 -13.69
N ALA A 49 -32.92 -26.69 -13.84
CA ALA A 49 -33.97 -25.99 -14.61
C ALA A 49 -33.57 -24.54 -14.91
N ALA A 50 -33.66 -24.20 -16.19
CA ALA A 50 -33.57 -22.85 -16.75
C ALA A 50 -34.89 -22.08 -16.55
N GLY A 51 -34.81 -20.75 -16.55
CA GLY A 51 -35.97 -19.86 -16.53
C GLY A 51 -35.61 -18.46 -16.99
N THR A 52 -35.94 -18.18 -18.24
CA THR A 52 -35.79 -16.94 -19.02
C THR A 52 -36.73 -15.81 -18.59
N GLY A 53 -36.34 -14.55 -18.84
CA GLY A 53 -37.29 -13.55 -19.37
C GLY A 53 -37.31 -12.15 -18.73
N GLY A 54 -36.56 -11.21 -19.33
CA GLY A 54 -37.02 -9.89 -19.81
C GLY A 54 -37.46 -8.79 -18.83
N ARG A 55 -36.80 -7.62 -18.90
CA ARG A 55 -37.32 -6.43 -19.63
C ARG A 55 -36.38 -5.23 -19.44
N ASP A 56 -35.98 -4.68 -20.59
CA ASP A 56 -35.33 -3.37 -20.73
C ASP A 56 -36.25 -2.24 -20.26
N LEU A 57 -35.69 -1.33 -19.45
CA LEU A 57 -36.18 0.04 -19.32
C LEU A 57 -34.98 0.99 -19.41
N THR A 58 -35.01 1.79 -20.46
CA THR A 58 -34.08 2.85 -20.81
C THR A 58 -34.12 3.98 -19.78
N ALA A 59 -32.98 4.30 -19.18
CA ALA A 59 -32.81 5.50 -18.35
C ALA A 59 -31.55 6.27 -18.80
N ARG A 60 -31.76 7.57 -18.98
CA ARG A 60 -30.84 8.57 -19.59
C ARG A 60 -29.50 8.70 -18.85
N PRO A 61 -28.42 9.12 -19.55
CA PRO A 61 -27.10 9.25 -18.94
C PRO A 61 -27.01 10.48 -18.01
N LEU A 62 -26.68 10.24 -16.74
CA LEU A 62 -26.18 11.25 -15.80
C LEU A 62 -24.65 11.37 -15.91
N PRO A 63 -24.07 12.54 -15.57
CA PRO A 63 -22.76 12.95 -16.07
C PRO A 63 -21.60 12.17 -15.43
N SER A 64 -20.50 12.14 -16.16
CA SER A 64 -19.20 11.53 -15.85
C SER A 64 -18.66 11.89 -14.45
N PRO A 65 -17.85 11.02 -13.81
CA PRO A 65 -17.25 11.32 -12.51
C PRO A 65 -16.37 12.58 -12.59
N LEU A 66 -16.62 13.52 -11.68
CA LEU A 66 -15.86 14.76 -11.50
C LEU A 66 -14.49 14.41 -10.90
N ARG A 67 -13.46 14.36 -11.75
CA ARG A 67 -12.05 14.30 -11.35
C ARG A 67 -11.59 15.69 -10.98
N ARG A 68 -11.07 15.90 -9.76
CA ARG A 68 -10.46 17.18 -9.36
C ARG A 68 -9.12 16.96 -8.69
N VAL A 69 -8.17 17.79 -9.10
CA VAL A 69 -6.80 17.84 -8.60
C VAL A 69 -6.66 19.18 -7.89
N TRP A 70 -6.37 19.16 -6.59
CA TRP A 70 -6.22 20.38 -5.79
C TRP A 70 -4.77 20.56 -5.34
N PRO A 71 -4.18 21.76 -5.53
CA PRO A 71 -3.05 22.18 -4.72
C PRO A 71 -3.54 22.66 -3.34
N LEU A 72 -2.88 22.23 -2.26
CA LEU A 72 -3.18 22.68 -0.90
C LEU A 72 -3.10 24.23 -0.79
N PRO A 73 -3.97 24.88 0.02
CA PRO A 73 -4.10 26.34 0.03
C PRO A 73 -2.88 27.06 0.65
N VAL A 74 -2.46 28.15 -0.01
CA VAL A 74 -1.46 29.10 0.49
C VAL A 74 -2.16 30.38 0.94
N ALA A 75 -1.90 30.82 2.17
CA ALA A 75 -2.39 32.08 2.71
C ALA A 75 -1.92 33.28 1.85
N GLY A 76 -2.87 33.99 1.25
CA GLY A 76 -2.62 35.19 0.47
C GLY A 76 -2.37 36.43 1.35
N ARG A 77 -1.35 37.23 1.00
CA ARG A 77 -1.32 38.66 1.32
C ARG A 77 -0.90 39.45 0.08
N GLY A 78 -1.68 40.47 -0.23
CA GLY A 78 -1.56 41.28 -1.45
C GLY A 78 -0.67 42.51 -1.34
N GLY A 79 -0.54 43.19 -2.49
CA GLY A 79 -0.52 44.64 -2.58
C GLY A 79 0.83 45.37 -2.61
N GLY A 80 1.33 45.64 -3.82
CA GLY A 80 1.77 46.99 -4.23
C GLY A 80 3.22 47.42 -4.02
N GLY A 81 3.86 47.90 -5.10
CA GLY A 81 5.01 48.82 -5.02
C GLY A 81 6.06 48.68 -6.13
N ARG A 82 5.95 49.48 -7.19
CA ARG A 82 6.99 49.64 -8.23
C ARG A 82 8.21 50.38 -7.66
N GLY A 83 9.41 49.86 -7.91
CA GLY A 83 10.67 50.57 -7.65
C GLY A 83 11.85 49.96 -8.43
N ARG A 84 12.23 50.57 -9.56
CA ARG A 84 13.46 50.24 -10.30
C ARG A 84 14.67 50.71 -9.50
N ARG A 85 15.51 49.79 -8.99
CA ARG A 85 16.90 50.08 -8.63
C ARG A 85 17.83 48.94 -9.06
N ARG A 86 18.78 49.28 -9.95
CA ARG A 86 19.93 48.44 -10.33
C ARG A 86 20.78 48.16 -9.08
N ARG A 87 21.08 46.89 -8.78
CA ARG A 87 22.13 46.52 -7.82
C ARG A 87 23.06 45.44 -8.40
N ARG A 88 24.34 45.66 -8.08
CA ARG A 88 25.54 44.94 -8.51
C ARG A 88 25.49 43.43 -8.20
N LYS A 89 26.11 42.64 -9.07
CA LYS A 89 26.36 41.20 -8.91
C LYS A 89 27.25 40.96 -7.67
N GLY A 90 26.69 40.32 -6.65
CA GLY A 90 27.41 39.59 -5.59
C GLY A 90 27.13 38.09 -5.75
N GLY A 91 28.07 37.23 -5.30
CA GLY A 91 28.11 35.78 -5.52
C GLY A 91 26.89 34.98 -5.03
N PRO A 92 26.88 33.64 -5.22
CA PRO A 92 25.69 32.82 -5.12
C PRO A 92 25.28 32.57 -3.66
N GLY A 93 24.73 33.59 -3.02
CA GLY A 93 23.89 33.42 -1.84
C GLY A 93 22.52 32.92 -2.30
N MET A 94 22.10 31.76 -1.81
CA MET A 94 20.76 31.21 -2.07
C MET A 94 19.71 32.24 -1.63
N LEU A 95 18.88 32.71 -2.57
CA LEU A 95 17.88 33.75 -2.31
C LEU A 95 16.85 33.28 -1.26
N PRO A 96 16.46 34.13 -0.28
CA PRO A 96 15.48 33.78 0.77
C PRO A 96 14.12 33.28 0.25
N ALA A 97 13.76 33.62 -0.99
CA ALA A 97 12.51 33.23 -1.63
C ALA A 97 12.37 31.71 -1.89
N GLN A 98 13.46 30.93 -1.81
CA GLN A 98 13.41 29.47 -1.98
C GLN A 98 13.15 28.71 -0.67
N LEU A 99 13.40 29.31 0.49
CA LEU A 99 13.25 28.67 1.80
C LEU A 99 11.78 28.52 2.25
N GLY A 100 10.87 29.34 1.71
CA GLY A 100 9.43 29.29 2.01
C GLY A 100 8.58 28.49 1.03
N ARG A 101 9.18 27.77 0.06
CA ARG A 101 8.41 26.94 -0.87
C ARG A 101 8.06 25.61 -0.21
N ALA A 102 6.77 25.32 -0.12
CA ALA A 102 6.27 24.02 0.30
C ALA A 102 6.77 22.92 -0.66
N PRO A 103 7.06 21.71 -0.15
CA PRO A 103 7.26 20.57 -1.02
C PRO A 103 5.99 20.33 -1.85
N ARG A 104 6.13 19.70 -3.01
CA ARG A 104 4.96 19.31 -3.79
C ARG A 104 4.35 18.08 -3.13
N HIS A 105 3.04 18.11 -2.93
CA HIS A 105 2.25 16.97 -2.45
C HIS A 105 0.99 16.94 -3.30
N LEU A 106 0.50 15.76 -3.64
CA LEU A 106 -0.73 15.61 -4.41
C LEU A 106 -1.69 14.70 -3.65
N LEU A 107 -2.85 15.24 -3.31
CA LEU A 107 -3.99 14.48 -2.82
C LEU A 107 -5.05 14.46 -3.92
N VAL A 108 -5.37 13.26 -4.41
CA VAL A 108 -6.44 13.04 -5.38
C VAL A 108 -7.64 12.46 -4.66
N CYS A 109 -8.79 13.11 -4.80
CA CYS A 109 -10.04 12.69 -4.17
C CYS A 109 -11.09 12.41 -5.23
N GLU A 110 -11.61 11.19 -5.22
CA GLU A 110 -12.63 10.72 -6.15
C GLU A 110 -13.82 10.15 -5.40
N ARG A 111 -15.00 10.25 -6.01
CA ARG A 111 -16.22 9.62 -5.50
C ARG A 111 -16.65 8.53 -6.47
N GLY A 112 -16.98 7.36 -5.94
CA GLY A 112 -17.59 6.27 -6.69
C GLY A 112 -18.68 5.58 -5.91
N HIS A 113 -19.24 4.54 -6.51
CA HIS A 113 -20.21 3.66 -5.87
C HIS A 113 -19.75 2.21 -6.10
N THR A 114 -19.74 1.38 -5.06
CA THR A 114 -19.09 0.05 -5.12
C THR A 114 -19.76 -0.88 -6.13
N ARG A 115 -21.09 -0.83 -6.23
CA ARG A 115 -21.88 -1.64 -7.17
C ARG A 115 -22.00 -1.07 -8.58
N HIS A 116 -21.42 0.11 -8.85
CA HIS A 116 -21.55 0.71 -10.17
C HIS A 116 -20.67 -0.05 -11.20
N PRO A 117 -21.17 -0.41 -12.40
CA PRO A 117 -20.40 -1.24 -13.35
C PRO A 117 -19.07 -0.63 -13.79
N ARG A 118 -18.97 0.70 -13.80
CA ARG A 118 -17.73 1.44 -14.15
C ARG A 118 -16.86 1.76 -12.93
N SER A 119 -17.18 1.22 -11.76
CA SER A 119 -16.42 1.47 -10.54
C SER A 119 -15.05 0.78 -10.62
N ARG A 120 -13.98 1.52 -10.30
CA ARG A 120 -12.60 1.05 -10.43
C ARG A 120 -11.92 0.75 -9.10
N HIS A 121 -12.66 0.79 -7.98
CA HIS A 121 -12.13 0.56 -6.63
C HIS A 121 -11.21 -0.67 -6.53
N ALA A 122 -11.63 -1.84 -7.03
CA ALA A 122 -10.80 -3.04 -7.03
C ALA A 122 -9.56 -2.90 -7.94
N ALA A 123 -9.67 -2.20 -9.07
CA ALA A 123 -8.53 -1.95 -9.95
C ALA A 123 -7.50 -1.02 -9.27
N HIS A 124 -7.93 0.03 -8.56
CA HIS A 124 -7.01 0.89 -7.81
C HIS A 124 -6.24 0.13 -6.73
N VAL A 125 -6.89 -0.82 -6.05
CA VAL A 125 -6.21 -1.70 -5.08
C VAL A 125 -5.20 -2.62 -5.79
N ARG A 126 -5.56 -3.24 -6.92
CA ARG A 126 -4.63 -4.10 -7.70
C ARG A 126 -3.43 -3.33 -8.26
N ASP A 127 -3.65 -2.09 -8.67
CA ASP A 127 -2.62 -1.22 -9.20
C ASP A 127 -1.58 -0.83 -8.13
N HIS A 128 -1.83 -1.09 -6.84
CA HIS A 128 -0.90 -0.81 -5.74
C HIS A 128 -0.31 -2.10 -5.16
N ALA A 129 0.79 -2.57 -5.75
CA ALA A 129 1.31 -3.92 -5.54
C ALA A 129 1.87 -4.20 -4.13
N TYR A 130 2.52 -3.22 -3.49
CA TYR A 130 3.30 -3.44 -2.26
C TYR A 130 2.73 -2.66 -1.08
N SER A 131 2.00 -3.34 -0.18
CA SER A 131 1.39 -2.73 1.00
C SER A 131 2.04 -3.18 2.30
N CYS A 132 2.40 -2.24 3.16
CA CYS A 132 3.07 -2.50 4.45
C CYS A 132 2.14 -2.41 5.66
N ARG A 133 1.10 -1.58 5.59
CA ARG A 133 0.14 -1.35 6.68
C ARG A 133 -1.27 -1.16 6.13
N VAL A 134 -2.22 -1.92 6.62
CA VAL A 134 -3.64 -1.79 6.30
C VAL A 134 -4.40 -1.54 7.60
N SER A 135 -5.13 -0.45 7.67
CA SER A 135 -5.91 -0.08 8.85
C SER A 135 -7.35 0.20 8.45
N PHE A 136 -8.31 -0.21 9.27
CA PHE A 136 -9.71 0.16 9.06
C PHE A 136 -10.34 0.62 10.38
N LEU A 137 -11.20 1.63 10.29
CA LEU A 137 -11.93 2.21 11.41
C LEU A 137 -13.42 2.06 11.17
N ILE A 138 -14.14 1.52 12.15
CA ILE A 138 -15.59 1.43 12.15
C ILE A 138 -16.13 2.18 13.37
N PRO A 139 -16.66 3.40 13.18
CA PRO A 139 -17.40 4.12 14.21
C PRO A 139 -18.61 3.31 14.70
N GLU A 140 -19.03 3.54 15.95
CA GLU A 140 -20.20 2.91 16.58
C GLU A 140 -20.16 1.37 16.56
N CYS A 141 -18.96 0.81 16.61
CA CYS A 141 -18.70 -0.62 16.59
C CYS A 141 -17.98 -1.03 17.87
N GLY A 142 -18.69 -1.70 18.77
CA GLY A 142 -18.10 -2.23 20.01
C GLY A 142 -17.45 -3.62 19.84
N MET A 143 -17.89 -4.40 18.86
CA MET A 143 -17.37 -5.73 18.57
C MET A 143 -17.33 -6.00 17.07
N LEU A 144 -16.20 -6.50 16.59
CA LEU A 144 -16.02 -6.84 15.18
C LEU A 144 -16.86 -8.08 14.80
N PRO A 145 -17.65 -8.04 13.71
CA PRO A 145 -18.34 -9.22 13.18
C PRO A 145 -17.40 -10.39 12.88
N GLU A 146 -17.88 -11.62 13.07
CA GLU A 146 -17.07 -12.84 12.89
C GLU A 146 -16.55 -13.00 11.46
N VAL A 147 -17.35 -12.62 10.46
CA VAL A 147 -16.94 -12.64 9.04
C VAL A 147 -15.73 -11.73 8.79
N LEU A 148 -15.67 -10.56 9.43
CA LEU A 148 -14.51 -9.67 9.32
C LEU A 148 -13.30 -10.24 10.08
N LYS A 149 -13.50 -10.82 11.26
CA LYS A 149 -12.43 -11.50 12.02
C LYS A 149 -11.80 -12.65 11.22
N SER A 150 -12.61 -13.51 10.61
CA SER A 150 -12.13 -14.62 9.79
C SER A 150 -11.38 -14.12 8.56
N THR A 151 -11.87 -13.07 7.91
CA THR A 151 -11.20 -12.44 6.76
C THR A 151 -9.83 -11.87 7.15
N ILE A 152 -9.71 -11.25 8.32
CA ILE A 152 -8.43 -10.73 8.83
C ILE A 152 -7.47 -11.85 9.20
N ALA A 153 -7.98 -12.94 9.78
CA ALA A 153 -7.18 -14.13 10.07
C ALA A 153 -6.67 -14.82 8.80
N ASP A 154 -7.41 -14.69 7.68
CA ASP A 154 -7.06 -15.26 6.37
C ASP A 154 -6.22 -14.31 5.48
N ILE A 155 -5.67 -13.20 6.01
CA ILE A 155 -4.74 -12.34 5.25
C ILE A 155 -3.51 -13.13 4.78
N GLY A 156 -3.18 -14.22 5.46
CA GLY A 156 -2.20 -15.20 5.01
C GLY A 156 -0.79 -14.95 5.54
N GLU A 157 0.17 -15.64 4.94
CA GLU A 157 1.58 -15.60 5.29
C GLU A 157 2.39 -14.96 4.15
N TYR A 158 3.54 -14.42 4.51
CA TYR A 158 4.55 -13.96 3.56
C TYR A 158 5.91 -14.53 3.96
N TYR A 159 6.90 -14.42 3.09
CA TYR A 159 8.21 -15.02 3.32
C TYR A 159 9.29 -13.95 3.32
N LEU A 160 10.31 -14.14 4.15
CA LEU A 160 11.57 -13.43 4.08
C LEU A 160 12.64 -14.41 3.62
N VAL A 161 13.29 -14.14 2.48
CA VAL A 161 14.43 -14.91 2.01
C VAL A 161 15.67 -14.05 2.11
N ARG A 162 16.64 -14.47 2.91
CA ARG A 162 17.88 -13.70 3.11
C ARG A 162 18.93 -14.02 2.04
N ASN A 163 19.68 -13.00 1.65
CA ASN A 163 20.77 -13.08 0.66
C ASN A 163 20.37 -13.88 -0.60
N LEU A 164 19.19 -13.60 -1.15
CA LEU A 164 18.70 -14.27 -2.35
C LEU A 164 19.36 -13.62 -3.59
N PRO A 165 20.07 -14.39 -4.42
CA PRO A 165 20.58 -13.90 -5.69
C PRO A 165 19.44 -13.57 -6.66
N VAL A 166 19.48 -12.40 -7.29
CA VAL A 166 18.43 -11.95 -8.23
C VAL A 166 18.31 -12.89 -9.42
N HIS A 167 19.38 -13.58 -9.82
CA HIS A 167 19.34 -14.52 -10.94
C HIS A 167 18.37 -15.71 -10.70
N GLU A 168 18.07 -16.06 -9.45
CA GLU A 168 17.09 -17.11 -9.12
C GLU A 168 15.65 -16.71 -9.51
N LEU A 169 15.35 -15.40 -9.51
CA LEU A 169 14.03 -14.86 -9.88
C LEU A 169 13.84 -14.78 -11.41
N VAL A 170 14.90 -14.90 -12.20
CA VAL A 170 14.85 -14.95 -13.67
C VAL A 170 15.11 -16.35 -14.23
N ALA A 171 15.33 -17.34 -13.35
CA ALA A 171 15.45 -18.73 -13.70
C ALA A 171 14.12 -19.24 -14.28
N HIS A 172 14.19 -20.06 -15.33
CA HIS A 172 12.99 -20.53 -16.01
C HIS A 172 12.12 -21.41 -15.12
N GLU A 173 12.74 -22.16 -14.20
CA GLU A 173 12.08 -22.98 -13.20
C GLU A 173 11.21 -22.13 -12.27
N PHE A 174 11.71 -20.97 -11.83
CA PHE A 174 10.95 -20.03 -11.00
C PHE A 174 9.78 -19.42 -11.79
N ILE A 175 10.03 -19.00 -13.04
CA ILE A 175 9.02 -18.39 -13.90
C ILE A 175 7.87 -19.36 -14.16
N ASP A 176 8.18 -20.61 -14.52
CA ASP A 176 7.18 -21.64 -14.81
C ASP A 176 6.43 -22.11 -13.55
N ALA A 177 7.09 -22.10 -12.39
CA ALA A 177 6.49 -22.50 -11.13
C ALA A 177 5.56 -21.43 -10.52
N PHE A 178 5.96 -20.16 -10.55
CA PHE A 178 5.28 -19.10 -9.78
C PHE A 178 4.72 -17.98 -10.65
N VAL A 179 5.49 -17.46 -11.60
CA VAL A 179 5.10 -16.28 -12.41
C VAL A 179 3.99 -16.63 -13.40
N LYS A 180 4.07 -17.78 -14.08
CA LYS A 180 3.05 -18.21 -15.04
C LYS A 180 1.80 -18.83 -14.41
N LYS A 181 1.90 -19.28 -13.15
CA LYS A 181 0.85 -20.04 -12.44
C LYS A 181 0.12 -19.24 -11.36
N GLY A 182 0.45 -17.97 -11.19
CA GLY A 182 -0.16 -17.10 -10.19
C GLY A 182 0.47 -15.72 -10.19
N SER A 183 0.15 -14.95 -9.16
CA SER A 183 0.66 -13.59 -8.97
C SER A 183 1.75 -13.62 -7.90
N CYS A 184 3.01 -13.52 -8.33
CA CYS A 184 4.17 -13.51 -7.45
C CYS A 184 4.61 -12.07 -7.18
N TYR A 185 4.82 -11.75 -5.91
CA TYR A 185 5.24 -10.45 -5.42
C TYR A 185 6.60 -10.61 -4.74
N ALA A 186 7.58 -9.80 -5.15
CA ALA A 186 8.87 -9.72 -4.48
C ALA A 186 9.25 -8.26 -4.26
N LEU A 187 9.81 -7.94 -3.10
CA LEU A 187 10.36 -6.61 -2.82
C LEU A 187 11.60 -6.74 -1.94
N THR A 188 12.66 -6.01 -2.28
CA THR A 188 13.87 -5.97 -1.44
C THR A 188 13.58 -5.35 -0.07
N TYR A 189 14.12 -5.96 0.97
CA TYR A 189 13.90 -5.60 2.36
C TYR A 189 15.06 -4.79 2.92
N LYS A 190 14.76 -3.75 3.71
CA LYS A 190 15.75 -2.85 4.35
C LYS A 190 16.73 -2.16 3.38
N THR A 191 16.36 -2.02 2.12
CA THR A 191 17.10 -1.28 1.11
C THR A 191 16.42 0.06 0.86
N LYS A 192 17.16 1.17 0.97
CA LYS A 192 16.62 2.51 0.77
C LYS A 192 16.72 2.89 -0.70
N ILE A 193 15.60 3.20 -1.33
CA ILE A 193 15.55 3.44 -2.78
C ILE A 193 16.50 4.53 -3.30
N ASP A 194 16.78 5.58 -2.51
CA ASP A 194 17.70 6.64 -2.96
C ASP A 194 19.17 6.31 -2.73
N GLN A 195 19.48 5.37 -1.83
CA GLN A 195 20.86 5.07 -1.38
C GLN A 195 21.37 3.72 -1.87
N ASP A 196 20.53 2.68 -1.77
CA ASP A 196 20.89 1.29 -2.04
C ASP A 196 20.25 0.80 -3.34
N ASN A 197 20.83 -0.21 -3.98
CA ASN A 197 20.17 -0.91 -5.08
C ASN A 197 18.90 -1.62 -4.54
N THR A 198 17.81 -1.57 -5.32
CA THR A 198 16.53 -2.19 -4.94
C THR A 198 15.97 -3.00 -6.09
N ALA A 199 15.21 -4.04 -5.78
CA ALA A 199 14.55 -4.88 -6.77
C ALA A 199 13.11 -5.18 -6.36
N ALA A 200 12.22 -5.28 -7.35
CA ALA A 200 10.83 -5.62 -7.12
C ALA A 200 10.27 -6.47 -8.27
N LEU A 201 9.54 -7.53 -7.95
CA LEU A 201 8.80 -8.36 -8.90
C LEU A 201 7.32 -8.05 -8.79
N LEU A 202 6.74 -7.56 -9.88
CA LEU A 202 5.32 -7.23 -9.98
C LEU A 202 4.50 -8.48 -10.37
N PRO A 203 3.19 -8.52 -10.04
CA PRO A 203 2.33 -9.66 -10.34
C PRO A 203 2.10 -9.88 -11.84
N ASN A 204 2.40 -8.89 -12.69
CA ASN A 204 2.40 -9.02 -14.15
C ASN A 204 3.68 -9.67 -14.71
N GLY A 205 4.59 -10.13 -13.83
CA GLY A 205 5.82 -10.80 -14.21
C GLY A 205 6.95 -9.87 -14.67
N LYS A 206 6.85 -8.56 -14.40
CA LYS A 206 7.96 -7.63 -14.63
C LYS A 206 8.84 -7.54 -13.39
N LEU A 207 10.11 -7.89 -13.55
CA LEU A 207 11.17 -7.66 -12.56
C LEU A 207 11.79 -6.28 -12.83
N ILE A 208 11.74 -5.41 -11.83
CA ILE A 208 12.24 -4.04 -11.89
C ILE A 208 13.41 -3.91 -10.94
N LEU A 209 14.55 -3.49 -11.48
CA LEU A 209 15.77 -3.19 -10.74
C LEU A 209 15.99 -1.67 -10.77
N SER A 210 16.02 -1.03 -9.61
CA SER A 210 16.49 0.34 -9.47
C SER A 210 17.90 0.31 -8.90
N VAL A 211 18.86 0.65 -9.74
CA VAL A 211 20.28 0.52 -9.43
C VAL A 211 21.00 1.86 -9.56
N ASP A 212 22.10 2.00 -8.83
CA ASP A 212 23.03 3.11 -9.02
C ASP A 212 23.72 3.05 -10.40
N LYS A 213 24.38 4.15 -10.74
CA LYS A 213 25.07 4.30 -12.03
C LYS A 213 26.14 3.23 -12.25
N ASP A 214 26.96 2.94 -11.25
CA ASP A 214 28.10 2.03 -11.39
C ASP A 214 27.61 0.59 -11.61
N THR A 215 26.62 0.17 -10.82
CA THR A 215 25.95 -1.13 -10.95
C THR A 215 25.24 -1.25 -12.31
N TYR A 216 24.60 -0.19 -12.80
CA TYR A 216 23.96 -0.19 -14.12
C TYR A 216 24.97 -0.43 -15.26
N GLU A 217 26.08 0.32 -15.26
CA GLU A 217 27.15 0.19 -16.26
C GLU A 217 27.82 -1.20 -16.17
N GLU A 218 28.04 -1.70 -14.95
CA GLU A 218 28.57 -3.04 -14.71
C GLU A 218 27.61 -4.14 -15.13
N LEU A 219 26.30 -4.05 -14.92
CA LEU A 219 25.33 -5.04 -15.41
C LEU A 219 25.33 -5.08 -16.95
N GLY A 220 25.37 -3.91 -17.59
CA GLY A 220 25.29 -3.80 -19.06
C GLY A 220 23.97 -4.34 -19.62
N LEU A 221 22.88 -4.15 -18.87
CA LEU A 221 21.51 -4.41 -19.30
C LEU A 221 20.86 -3.13 -19.81
N GLN A 222 19.87 -3.27 -20.70
CA GLN A 222 19.13 -2.10 -21.20
C GLN A 222 18.20 -1.58 -20.12
N GLY A 223 18.32 -0.30 -19.79
CA GLY A 223 17.46 0.40 -18.85
C GLY A 223 17.30 1.87 -19.24
N ARG A 224 16.67 2.64 -18.34
CA ARG A 224 16.45 4.07 -18.51
C ARG A 224 16.93 4.85 -17.29
N PRO A 225 17.40 6.11 -17.43
CA PRO A 225 17.58 7.02 -16.31
C PRO A 225 16.31 7.12 -15.47
N SER A 226 16.44 7.05 -14.14
CA SER A 226 15.28 7.30 -13.26
C SER A 226 14.84 8.76 -13.36
N GLN A 227 13.53 8.98 -13.32
CA GLN A 227 12.90 10.29 -13.42
C GLN A 227 13.26 11.21 -12.24
N TYR A 228 13.67 10.62 -11.12
CA TYR A 228 14.01 11.31 -9.87
C TYR A 228 15.50 11.68 -9.77
N SER A 229 16.23 11.54 -10.87
CA SER A 229 17.61 12.03 -10.96
C SER A 229 17.65 13.56 -11.08
N GLY A 230 18.52 14.19 -10.30
CA GLY A 230 18.81 15.63 -10.44
C GLY A 230 19.57 15.95 -11.73
N LYS A 231 20.38 17.02 -11.72
CA LYS A 231 21.19 17.43 -12.89
C LYS A 231 22.13 16.33 -13.40
N LYS A 232 22.54 15.40 -12.54
CA LYS A 232 23.33 14.23 -12.88
C LYS A 232 22.47 13.00 -12.64
N VAL A 233 22.40 12.13 -13.65
CA VAL A 233 21.74 10.83 -13.53
C VAL A 233 22.62 9.92 -12.68
N MET A 234 22.10 9.53 -11.53
CA MET A 234 22.78 8.66 -10.57
C MET A 234 22.03 7.34 -10.35
N ARG A 235 20.83 7.21 -10.91
CA ARG A 235 19.94 6.06 -10.77
C ARG A 235 19.37 5.65 -12.11
N TYR A 236 19.30 4.35 -12.33
CA TYR A 236 18.78 3.72 -13.54
C TYR A 236 17.77 2.63 -13.18
N ILE A 237 16.72 2.57 -13.99
CA ILE A 237 15.67 1.55 -13.88
C ILE A 237 15.86 0.55 -15.02
N VAL A 238 16.04 -0.72 -14.67
CA VAL A 238 16.09 -1.85 -15.60
C VAL A 238 14.82 -2.67 -15.41
N THR A 239 14.03 -2.80 -16.46
CA THR A 239 12.79 -3.60 -16.45
C THR A 239 12.98 -4.84 -17.30
N ILE A 240 12.83 -6.00 -16.67
CA ILE A 240 12.91 -7.31 -17.31
C ILE A 240 11.51 -7.92 -17.29
N ASP A 241 10.90 -8.04 -18.45
CA ASP A 241 9.61 -8.72 -18.60
C ASP A 241 9.83 -10.22 -18.70
N LEU A 242 9.46 -10.97 -17.65
CA LEU A 242 9.60 -12.42 -17.56
C LEU A 242 8.48 -13.17 -18.30
N THR A 243 7.44 -12.46 -18.73
CA THR A 243 6.29 -13.01 -19.46
C THR A 243 6.36 -12.76 -20.96
N ASP A 244 7.31 -11.93 -21.41
CA ASP A 244 7.58 -11.68 -22.82
C ASP A 244 7.86 -12.99 -23.57
N ALA A 245 7.19 -13.17 -24.71
CA ALA A 245 7.40 -14.33 -25.59
C ALA A 245 8.86 -14.48 -26.04
N GLY A 246 9.60 -13.37 -26.13
CA GLY A 246 11.03 -13.36 -26.44
C GLY A 246 11.95 -13.73 -25.27
N PHE A 247 11.41 -14.01 -24.08
CA PHE A 247 12.15 -14.32 -22.85
C PHE A 247 12.05 -15.81 -22.47
N HIS A 248 12.32 -16.69 -23.43
CA HIS A 248 12.38 -18.15 -23.22
C HIS A 248 13.83 -18.63 -23.00
N PRO A 249 14.07 -19.83 -22.44
CA PRO A 249 15.41 -20.29 -22.01
C PRO A 249 16.49 -20.28 -23.10
N GLU A 250 16.10 -20.55 -24.34
CA GLU A 250 17.04 -20.56 -25.48
C GLU A 250 17.25 -19.18 -26.13
N SER A 251 16.51 -18.16 -25.68
CA SER A 251 16.61 -16.83 -26.26
C SER A 251 17.93 -16.15 -25.88
N LYS A 252 18.47 -15.35 -26.81
CA LYS A 252 19.63 -14.50 -26.52
C LYS A 252 19.34 -13.50 -25.39
N LYS A 253 18.08 -13.05 -25.26
CA LYS A 253 17.64 -12.10 -24.24
C LYS A 253 17.69 -12.72 -22.84
N HIS A 254 17.11 -13.91 -22.66
CA HIS A 254 17.16 -14.64 -21.38
C HIS A 254 18.59 -14.94 -20.97
N ASN A 255 19.38 -15.54 -21.87
CA ASN A 255 20.79 -15.88 -21.60
C ASN A 255 21.63 -14.64 -21.24
N ARG A 256 21.39 -13.50 -21.90
CA ARG A 256 22.07 -12.24 -21.58
C ARG A 256 21.73 -11.75 -20.17
N VAL A 257 20.46 -11.77 -19.78
CA VAL A 257 20.01 -11.34 -18.46
C VAL A 257 20.55 -12.28 -17.38
N LEU A 258 20.43 -13.59 -17.58
CA LEU A 258 20.93 -14.60 -16.66
C LEU A 258 22.45 -14.46 -16.46
N TRP A 259 23.23 -14.34 -17.54
CA TRP A 259 24.68 -14.14 -17.46
C TRP A 259 25.05 -12.83 -16.74
N ALA A 260 24.32 -11.74 -16.99
CA ALA A 260 24.58 -10.46 -16.34
C ALA A 260 24.39 -10.54 -14.81
N LEU A 261 23.30 -11.19 -14.36
CA LEU A 261 22.93 -11.29 -12.96
C LEU A 261 23.61 -12.44 -12.20
N LYS A 262 24.15 -13.42 -12.92
CA LYS A 262 24.80 -14.60 -12.32
C LYS A 262 26.32 -14.56 -12.36
N GLU A 263 26.90 -14.15 -13.49
CA GLU A 263 28.34 -14.25 -13.72
C GLU A 263 29.02 -12.87 -13.72
N LYS A 264 28.40 -11.87 -14.38
CA LYS A 264 29.03 -10.55 -14.54
C LYS A 264 28.97 -9.71 -13.27
N LYS A 265 27.76 -9.49 -12.76
CA LYS A 265 27.51 -8.72 -11.53
C LYS A 265 26.43 -9.41 -10.71
N PRO A 266 26.80 -10.38 -9.88
CA PRO A 266 25.89 -11.00 -8.93
C PRO A 266 25.30 -9.95 -7.99
N LEU A 267 23.96 -9.90 -7.94
CA LEU A 267 23.23 -9.06 -7.00
C LEU A 267 22.48 -9.96 -6.03
N GLU A 268 22.61 -9.69 -4.73
CA GLU A 268 21.97 -10.43 -3.66
C GLU A 268 21.27 -9.47 -2.72
N PHE A 269 20.05 -9.83 -2.31
CA PHE A 269 19.25 -9.02 -1.39
C PHE A 269 18.44 -9.90 -0.45
N ASP A 270 18.02 -9.32 0.67
CA ASP A 270 16.91 -9.87 1.43
C ASP A 270 15.60 -9.52 0.71
N PHE A 271 14.74 -10.50 0.46
CA PHE A 271 13.45 -10.29 -0.21
C PHE A 271 12.27 -10.64 0.68
N LEU A 272 11.28 -9.75 0.71
CA LEU A 272 9.91 -10.09 1.07
C LEU A 272 9.24 -10.74 -0.16
N LEU A 273 8.66 -11.92 0.03
CA LEU A 273 7.97 -12.67 -1.01
C LEU A 273 6.54 -13.02 -0.59
N ALA A 274 5.61 -12.93 -1.54
CA ALA A 274 4.28 -13.51 -1.42
C ALA A 274 3.84 -14.07 -2.77
N TRP A 275 2.99 -15.09 -2.75
CA TRP A 275 2.46 -15.68 -3.96
C TRP A 275 0.98 -15.98 -3.78
N TYR A 276 0.19 -15.46 -4.72
CA TYR A 276 -1.24 -15.69 -4.79
C TYR A 276 -1.57 -16.61 -5.95
N ASN A 277 -2.29 -17.69 -5.66
CA ASN A 277 -2.69 -18.70 -6.64
C ASN A 277 -4.09 -19.23 -6.26
N THR A 278 -4.99 -19.30 -7.24
CA THR A 278 -6.40 -19.67 -7.06
C THR A 278 -6.69 -21.16 -7.23
N GLY A 279 -5.67 -22.04 -7.23
CA GLY A 279 -5.91 -23.49 -7.17
C GLY A 279 -4.92 -24.39 -7.91
N ALA A 280 -3.74 -23.92 -8.31
CA ALA A 280 -2.74 -24.82 -8.88
C ALA A 280 -2.03 -25.63 -7.78
N GLU A 281 -2.11 -26.96 -7.87
CA GLU A 281 -1.17 -27.86 -7.19
C GLU A 281 0.26 -27.58 -7.70
N GLY A 282 1.22 -27.43 -6.80
CA GLY A 282 2.59 -27.07 -7.18
C GLY A 282 3.56 -26.88 -6.02
N SER A 283 4.80 -26.53 -6.37
CA SER A 283 5.85 -26.17 -5.41
C SER A 283 5.47 -24.93 -4.63
N THR A 284 5.65 -24.97 -3.31
CA THR A 284 5.56 -23.78 -2.45
C THR A 284 6.86 -22.98 -2.54
N LEU A 285 6.79 -21.67 -2.27
CA LEU A 285 8.00 -20.83 -2.15
C LEU A 285 8.99 -21.42 -1.13
N MET A 286 8.49 -21.98 -0.02
CA MET A 286 9.28 -22.70 0.99
C MET A 286 10.08 -23.87 0.40
N SER A 287 9.43 -24.74 -0.38
CA SER A 287 10.11 -25.87 -1.01
C SER A 287 11.12 -25.44 -2.06
N TYR A 288 10.79 -24.41 -2.85
CA TYR A 288 11.64 -23.93 -3.94
C TYR A 288 12.92 -23.29 -3.40
N PHE A 289 12.79 -22.38 -2.43
CA PHE A 289 13.92 -21.70 -1.79
C PHE A 289 14.45 -22.44 -0.56
N SER A 290 14.28 -23.77 -0.49
CA SER A 290 14.71 -24.60 0.65
C SER A 290 16.23 -24.57 0.89
N LYS A 291 17.01 -24.27 -0.14
CA LYS A 291 18.46 -24.06 -0.04
C LYS A 291 18.85 -22.68 0.47
N ASN A 292 17.93 -21.72 0.40
CA ASN A 292 18.12 -20.36 0.88
C ASN A 292 17.58 -20.24 2.31
N GLN A 293 17.97 -19.16 3.00
CA GLN A 293 17.46 -18.86 4.35
C GLN A 293 16.07 -18.24 4.24
N ILE A 294 15.06 -19.08 3.97
CA ILE A 294 13.66 -18.69 3.89
C ILE A 294 12.95 -18.82 5.25
N GLN A 295 12.22 -17.79 5.64
CA GLN A 295 11.42 -17.75 6.85
C GLN A 295 9.97 -17.39 6.52
N THR A 296 9.02 -18.16 7.04
CA THR A 296 7.59 -17.81 7.02
C THR A 296 7.30 -16.77 8.09
N LEU A 297 6.61 -15.69 7.71
CA LEU A 297 6.20 -14.59 8.56
C LEU A 297 4.68 -14.39 8.47
N LYS A 298 4.09 -13.94 9.58
CA LYS A 298 2.68 -13.59 9.66
C LYS A 298 2.53 -12.08 9.84
N PRO A 299 1.53 -11.45 9.19
CA PRO A 299 1.19 -10.06 9.48
C PRO A 299 0.83 -9.89 10.95
N LYS A 300 1.37 -8.84 11.56
CA LYS A 300 1.02 -8.43 12.92
C LYS A 300 -0.35 -7.74 12.87
N ILE A 301 -1.31 -8.31 13.58
CA ILE A 301 -2.67 -7.77 13.68
C ILE A 301 -2.84 -7.15 15.07
N THR A 302 -3.35 -5.92 15.10
CA THR A 302 -3.66 -5.19 16.33
C THR A 302 -5.10 -4.72 16.28
N PHE A 303 -5.80 -4.90 17.39
CA PHE A 303 -7.17 -4.45 17.59
C PHE A 303 -7.20 -3.42 18.71
N SER A 304 -7.98 -2.37 18.54
CA SER A 304 -8.15 -1.32 19.53
C SER A 304 -9.58 -0.82 19.50
N THR A 305 -10.14 -0.52 20.66
CA THR A 305 -11.45 0.11 20.78
C THR A 305 -11.25 1.49 21.36
N LEU A 306 -11.46 2.51 20.53
CA LEU A 306 -11.40 3.90 20.91
C LEU A 306 -12.72 4.28 21.55
N ARG A 307 -12.67 4.97 22.69
CA ARG A 307 -13.87 5.44 23.41
C ARG A 307 -14.03 6.93 23.23
N ASP A 308 -15.27 7.39 23.23
CA ASP A 308 -15.65 8.80 23.17
C ASP A 308 -14.94 9.55 22.03
N LEU A 309 -14.86 8.89 20.86
CA LEU A 309 -14.15 9.42 19.70
C LEU A 309 -15.02 10.48 19.00
N GLN A 310 -14.49 11.68 18.85
CA GLN A 310 -15.11 12.71 18.01
C GLN A 310 -14.90 12.37 16.53
N CYS A 311 -15.99 12.11 15.82
CA CYS A 311 -15.99 11.73 14.41
C CYS A 311 -16.57 12.87 13.55
N PRO A 312 -15.87 13.30 12.48
CA PRO A 312 -16.40 14.28 11.53
C PRO A 312 -17.73 13.85 10.91
N VAL A 313 -18.66 14.78 10.75
CA VAL A 313 -19.91 14.57 10.03
C VAL A 313 -19.64 14.69 8.52
N LEU A 314 -20.00 13.68 7.76
CA LEU A 314 -19.73 13.60 6.32
C LEU A 314 -21.04 13.52 5.53
N GLN A 315 -21.05 13.99 4.30
CA GLN A 315 -22.14 13.78 3.34
C GLN A 315 -21.58 13.08 2.09
N SER A 316 -22.01 11.86 1.79
CA SER A 316 -21.40 11.04 0.72
C SER A 316 -21.34 11.74 -0.64
N ASN A 317 -22.30 12.62 -0.90
CA ASN A 317 -22.46 13.31 -2.16
C ASN A 317 -21.56 14.56 -2.31
N ASP A 318 -20.90 15.03 -1.25
CA ASP A 318 -20.14 16.28 -1.25
C ASP A 318 -18.71 16.12 -0.71
N LEU A 319 -17.73 16.16 -1.62
CA LEU A 319 -16.31 16.03 -1.28
C LEU A 319 -15.70 17.27 -0.61
N GLN A 320 -16.28 18.45 -0.85
CA GLN A 320 -15.76 19.72 -0.32
C GLN A 320 -16.29 20.01 1.08
N GLY A 321 -17.29 19.24 1.53
CA GLY A 321 -18.05 19.60 2.71
C GLY A 321 -18.91 20.82 2.46
N LYS A 322 -19.78 21.08 3.43
CA LYS A 322 -20.62 22.27 3.46
C LYS A 322 -20.43 22.97 4.80
N PRO A 323 -20.24 24.30 4.79
CA PRO A 323 -20.10 25.05 6.02
C PRO A 323 -21.21 24.69 7.01
N GLU A 324 -20.85 24.36 8.25
CA GLU A 324 -21.74 24.01 9.36
C GLU A 324 -22.58 22.73 9.18
N GLU A 325 -22.52 22.05 8.03
CA GLU A 325 -23.30 20.84 7.74
C GLU A 325 -22.45 19.57 7.61
N SER A 326 -21.27 19.67 6.98
CA SER A 326 -20.40 18.52 6.75
C SER A 326 -18.95 18.90 6.49
N CYS A 327 -18.03 18.05 6.93
CA CYS A 327 -16.60 18.21 6.72
C CYS A 327 -16.18 17.76 5.31
N SER A 328 -15.09 18.34 4.86
CA SER A 328 -14.44 18.03 3.59
C SER A 328 -13.64 16.71 3.65
N THR A 329 -13.30 16.22 2.47
CA THR A 329 -12.41 15.06 2.32
C THR A 329 -11.00 15.33 2.87
N GLU A 330 -10.50 16.57 2.78
CA GLU A 330 -9.15 16.94 3.23
C GLU A 330 -9.06 16.93 4.77
N GLU A 331 -10.07 17.52 5.44
CA GLU A 331 -10.18 17.52 6.90
C GLU A 331 -10.29 16.10 7.46
N LEU A 332 -11.07 15.24 6.80
CA LEU A 332 -11.17 13.84 7.18
C LEU A 332 -9.84 13.10 6.99
N PHE A 333 -9.11 13.37 5.90
CA PHE A 333 -7.83 12.73 5.62
C PHE A 333 -6.81 13.03 6.72
N GLU A 334 -6.70 14.30 7.13
CA GLU A 334 -5.80 14.73 8.21
C GLU A 334 -6.23 14.13 9.56
N TRP A 335 -7.52 14.21 9.89
CA TRP A 335 -8.07 13.64 11.13
C TRP A 335 -7.86 12.14 11.22
N LEU A 336 -8.10 11.41 10.13
CA LEU A 336 -7.88 9.97 10.10
C LEU A 336 -6.41 9.64 10.34
N GLY A 337 -5.48 10.42 9.77
CA GLY A 337 -4.06 10.31 10.06
C GLY A 337 -3.75 10.44 11.55
N ALA A 338 -4.35 11.40 12.26
CA ALA A 338 -4.17 11.56 13.70
C ALA A 338 -4.75 10.38 14.49
N VAL A 339 -5.96 9.91 14.16
CA VAL A 339 -6.62 8.78 14.82
C VAL A 339 -5.86 7.48 14.63
N LEU A 340 -5.40 7.18 13.41
CA LEU A 340 -4.63 5.96 13.12
C LEU A 340 -3.29 5.91 13.86
N ASN A 341 -2.72 7.08 14.18
CA ASN A 341 -1.51 7.20 14.98
C ASN A 341 -1.79 7.42 16.48
N GLN A 342 -3.06 7.31 16.91
CA GLN A 342 -3.51 7.46 18.30
C GLN A 342 -3.07 8.79 18.93
N VAL A 343 -3.06 9.86 18.13
CA VAL A 343 -2.77 11.22 18.61
C VAL A 343 -3.95 11.71 19.43
N SER A 344 -3.68 12.24 20.63
CA SER A 344 -4.72 12.87 21.45
C SER A 344 -5.18 14.17 20.80
N LEU A 345 -6.49 14.28 20.58
CA LEU A 345 -7.17 15.45 20.03
C LEU A 345 -7.69 16.39 21.15
N ASP A 346 -7.28 16.13 22.38
CA ASP A 346 -7.66 16.94 23.53
C ASP A 346 -6.85 18.24 23.48
N ASN A 347 -7.50 19.35 23.16
CA ASN A 347 -6.92 20.70 23.24
C ASN A 347 -6.76 21.13 24.72
N LYS A 348 -5.99 20.34 25.48
CA LYS A 348 -5.71 20.55 26.90
C LYS A 348 -4.29 21.08 27.04
N SER A 349 -4.16 22.25 27.65
CA SER A 349 -2.86 22.85 27.98
C SER A 349 -2.42 22.36 29.37
N SER A 350 -1.59 21.32 29.43
CA SER A 350 -0.94 20.91 30.69
C SER A 350 0.53 21.34 30.73
N SER A 351 1.35 20.86 29.80
CA SER A 351 2.78 21.19 29.68
C SER A 351 3.21 21.63 28.27
N PHE A 352 2.40 21.32 27.26
CA PHE A 352 2.51 21.80 25.88
C PHE A 352 1.09 21.98 25.32
N LEU A 353 0.93 22.86 24.32
CA LEU A 353 -0.35 23.11 23.67
C LEU A 353 -0.48 22.22 22.42
N SER A 354 -1.42 21.29 22.42
CA SER A 354 -1.87 20.60 21.19
C SER A 354 -3.00 21.40 20.58
N THR A 355 -2.75 22.10 19.48
CA THR A 355 -3.78 22.91 18.79
C THR A 355 -4.63 22.10 17.81
N TYR A 356 -4.25 20.85 17.53
CA TYR A 356 -4.96 20.00 16.59
C TYR A 356 -6.23 19.45 17.22
N CYS A 357 -7.38 19.71 16.58
CA CYS A 357 -8.72 19.36 17.06
C CYS A 357 -9.46 18.53 16.01
N CYS A 358 -10.54 17.86 16.41
CA CYS A 358 -11.44 17.22 15.46
C CYS A 358 -12.11 18.29 14.56
N PRO A 359 -12.22 18.08 13.23
CA PRO A 359 -12.96 18.96 12.34
C PRO A 359 -14.42 19.15 12.76
N GLU A 360 -14.99 20.32 12.50
CA GLU A 360 -16.39 20.64 12.78
C GLU A 360 -17.19 20.73 11.47
N PRO A 361 -18.45 20.23 11.42
CA PRO A 361 -19.20 19.62 12.53
C PRO A 361 -18.77 18.18 12.85
N ASN A 362 -18.70 17.81 14.14
CA ASN A 362 -18.46 16.42 14.59
C ASN A 362 -19.54 15.88 15.53
N THR A 363 -19.54 14.55 15.68
CA THR A 363 -20.38 13.80 16.62
C THR A 363 -19.49 12.91 17.49
N VAL A 364 -19.78 12.86 18.79
CA VAL A 364 -19.08 11.96 19.72
C VAL A 364 -19.66 10.55 19.59
N VAL A 365 -18.78 9.59 19.34
CA VAL A 365 -19.11 8.17 19.23
C VAL A 365 -18.58 7.44 20.46
N GLU A 366 -19.45 6.73 21.18
CA GLU A 366 -19.09 6.01 22.42
C GLU A 366 -17.96 4.99 22.19
N LYS A 367 -18.02 4.24 21.08
CA LYS A 367 -17.08 3.18 20.74
C LYS A 367 -16.77 3.16 19.25
N ALA A 368 -15.50 3.23 18.88
CA ALA A 368 -15.02 3.01 17.52
C ALA A 368 -14.00 1.87 17.48
N PHE A 369 -14.17 0.95 16.55
CA PHE A 369 -13.28 -0.19 16.38
C PHE A 369 -12.18 0.15 15.38
N LEU A 370 -10.93 0.07 15.81
CA LEU A 370 -9.74 0.25 14.98
C LEU A 370 -9.01 -1.09 14.86
N CYS A 371 -8.74 -1.50 13.62
CA CYS A 371 -7.83 -2.61 13.33
C CYS A 371 -6.66 -2.09 12.52
N THR A 372 -5.46 -2.58 12.83
CA THR A 372 -4.25 -2.34 12.03
C THR A 372 -3.52 -3.65 11.81
N ILE A 373 -3.30 -3.98 10.53
CA ILE A 373 -2.53 -5.12 10.05
C ILE A 373 -1.22 -4.58 9.48
N THR A 374 -0.09 -5.09 9.93
CA THR A 374 1.26 -4.68 9.50
C THR A 374 2.06 -5.89 9.04
N GLY A 375 2.62 -5.85 7.84
CA GLY A 375 3.31 -6.98 7.21
C GLY A 375 3.54 -6.73 5.73
N PHE A 376 3.75 -7.80 4.95
CA PHE A 376 3.72 -7.72 3.49
C PHE A 376 2.35 -8.22 3.01
N ILE A 377 1.48 -7.30 2.60
CA ILE A 377 0.05 -7.58 2.36
C ILE A 377 -0.22 -7.41 0.86
N ILE A 378 -0.70 -8.48 0.23
CA ILE A 378 -0.98 -8.51 -1.21
C ILE A 378 -2.34 -7.88 -1.56
N PRO A 379 -2.49 -7.26 -2.74
CA PRO A 379 -3.71 -6.59 -3.16
C PRO A 379 -4.96 -7.47 -3.12
N GLU A 380 -4.85 -8.76 -3.44
CA GLU A 380 -5.99 -9.68 -3.50
C GLU A 380 -6.65 -9.83 -2.13
N LYS A 381 -5.85 -9.87 -1.05
CA LYS A 381 -6.34 -9.94 0.32
C LYS A 381 -6.96 -8.62 0.78
N ILE A 382 -6.43 -7.49 0.29
CA ILE A 382 -7.01 -6.17 0.54
C ILE A 382 -8.36 -6.02 -0.16
N ILE A 383 -8.50 -6.54 -1.39
CA ILE A 383 -9.77 -6.55 -2.13
C ILE A 383 -10.81 -7.38 -1.39
N GLN A 384 -10.44 -8.58 -0.92
CA GLN A 384 -11.34 -9.40 -0.10
C GLN A 384 -11.79 -8.66 1.17
N LEU A 385 -10.86 -8.00 1.87
CA LEU A 385 -11.21 -7.17 3.03
C LEU A 385 -12.13 -6.01 2.67
N LEU A 386 -11.85 -5.30 1.57
CA LEU A 386 -12.67 -4.19 1.07
C LEU A 386 -14.09 -4.65 0.74
N GLU A 387 -14.24 -5.81 0.09
CA GLU A 387 -15.55 -6.41 -0.21
C GLU A 387 -16.33 -6.73 1.07
N GLN A 388 -15.67 -7.32 2.08
CA GLN A 388 -16.33 -7.59 3.36
C GLN A 388 -16.71 -6.33 4.13
N LEU A 389 -15.89 -5.27 4.05
CA LEU A 389 -16.23 -3.95 4.58
C LEU A 389 -17.41 -3.32 3.83
N CYS A 390 -17.55 -3.54 2.52
CA CYS A 390 -18.74 -3.13 1.79
C CYS A 390 -19.99 -3.92 2.24
N CYS A 391 -19.84 -5.23 2.46
CA CYS A 391 -20.90 -6.10 2.96
C CYS A 391 -21.32 -5.79 4.41
N TYR A 392 -20.50 -5.07 5.18
CA TYR A 392 -20.84 -4.63 6.53
C TYR A 392 -22.16 -3.85 6.59
N PHE A 393 -22.44 -3.04 5.57
CA PHE A 393 -23.70 -2.28 5.44
C PHE A 393 -24.85 -3.07 4.78
N GLY A 394 -24.69 -4.38 4.56
CA GLY A 394 -25.77 -5.24 4.09
C GLY A 394 -26.93 -5.36 5.08
N GLU A 395 -26.62 -5.19 6.37
CA GLU A 395 -27.60 -5.10 7.46
C GLU A 395 -27.64 -3.67 8.01
N PRO A 396 -28.76 -3.21 8.60
CA PRO A 396 -28.82 -1.92 9.27
C PRO A 396 -27.74 -1.81 10.37
N LYS A 397 -26.86 -0.81 10.24
CA LYS A 397 -25.80 -0.49 11.23
C LYS A 397 -26.00 0.92 11.77
N LEU A 398 -25.50 1.15 12.97
CA LEU A 398 -25.42 2.49 13.57
C LEU A 398 -24.43 3.36 12.79
N ALA A 399 -23.25 2.81 12.48
CA ALA A 399 -22.23 3.48 11.67
C ALA A 399 -22.81 4.09 10.38
N TYR A 400 -22.48 5.35 10.12
CA TYR A 400 -22.86 6.03 8.88
C TYR A 400 -21.82 5.85 7.76
N TRP A 401 -20.54 5.77 8.14
CA TRP A 401 -19.40 5.49 7.28
C TRP A 401 -18.38 4.61 8.02
N LEU A 402 -17.45 4.02 7.29
CA LEU A 402 -16.25 3.36 7.80
C LEU A 402 -15.07 3.67 6.89
N THR A 403 -13.83 3.42 7.35
CA THR A 403 -12.63 3.69 6.55
C THR A 403 -11.79 2.44 6.33
N LEU A 404 -11.06 2.40 5.22
CA LEU A 404 -9.98 1.47 4.93
C LEU A 404 -8.79 2.28 4.39
N THR A 405 -7.73 2.39 5.17
CA THR A 405 -6.48 3.05 4.83
C THR A 405 -5.40 2.03 4.54
N VAL A 406 -4.70 2.19 3.42
CA VAL A 406 -3.59 1.32 3.02
C VAL A 406 -2.36 2.17 2.77
N HIS A 407 -1.27 1.81 3.46
CA HIS A 407 0.06 2.38 3.25
C HIS A 407 0.93 1.38 2.51
N GLY A 408 1.52 1.85 1.41
CA GLY A 408 2.58 1.17 0.68
C GLY A 408 3.94 1.29 1.34
N PHE A 409 4.90 0.55 0.79
CA PHE A 409 6.31 0.69 1.20
C PHE A 409 6.90 1.97 0.63
N ALA A 410 7.58 2.73 1.49
CA ALA A 410 8.21 3.98 1.07
C ALA A 410 9.50 3.77 0.26
N ASP A 411 10.19 2.63 0.46
CA ASP A 411 11.42 2.29 -0.25
C ASP A 411 11.17 1.27 -1.40
N SER A 412 9.95 1.26 -1.99
CA SER A 412 9.61 0.43 -3.16
C SER A 412 10.05 1.12 -4.45
N PRO A 413 10.67 0.46 -5.45
CA PRO A 413 11.02 1.07 -6.74
C PRO A 413 9.80 1.41 -7.61
N VAL A 414 8.63 0.86 -7.28
CA VAL A 414 7.39 1.04 -8.02
C VAL A 414 6.30 1.53 -7.09
N SER A 415 5.52 2.50 -7.56
CA SER A 415 4.31 2.97 -6.88
C SER A 415 3.07 2.38 -7.56
N TRP A 416 2.16 3.20 -8.09
CA TRP A 416 0.96 2.72 -8.76
C TRP A 416 1.33 2.19 -10.14
N ARG A 417 0.79 1.01 -10.48
CA ARG A 417 1.05 0.28 -11.73
C ARG A 417 2.53 -0.04 -11.89
N GLU A 418 3.18 0.63 -12.83
CA GLU A 418 4.60 0.49 -13.19
C GLU A 418 5.33 1.84 -13.06
N ASN A 419 4.70 2.81 -12.39
CA ASN A 419 5.27 4.13 -12.19
C ASN A 419 6.43 4.04 -11.20
N GLU A 420 7.51 4.75 -11.48
CA GLU A 420 8.64 4.83 -10.57
C GLU A 420 8.18 5.52 -9.28
N HIS A 421 8.54 4.99 -8.12
CA HIS A 421 8.31 5.69 -6.85
C HIS A 421 9.53 6.53 -6.50
N GLY A 422 9.34 7.81 -6.16
CA GLY A 422 10.43 8.71 -5.78
C GLY A 422 10.43 9.01 -4.29
N PHE A 423 11.47 8.59 -3.56
CA PHE A 423 11.65 8.97 -2.15
C PHE A 423 12.52 10.24 -2.04
N HIS A 424 12.01 11.39 -2.51
CA HIS A 424 12.77 12.65 -2.43
C HIS A 424 12.84 13.20 -0.99
N LYS A 425 11.87 14.05 -0.62
CA LYS A 425 11.69 14.56 0.75
C LYS A 425 10.53 13.87 1.49
N GLY A 426 9.79 13.01 0.78
CA GLY A 426 8.70 12.19 1.28
C GLY A 426 8.39 11.11 0.24
N GLY A 427 8.06 9.91 0.71
CA GLY A 427 7.64 8.76 -0.12
C GLY A 427 6.17 8.45 0.14
N GLU A 428 5.32 9.42 -0.13
CA GLU A 428 3.87 9.28 0.05
C GLU A 428 3.36 8.21 -0.91
N ASN A 429 2.92 7.11 -0.31
CA ASN A 429 2.47 5.91 -0.98
C ASN A 429 1.27 5.38 -0.19
N LEU A 430 0.13 6.08 -0.19
CA LEU A 430 -1.05 5.61 0.54
C LEU A 430 -2.36 5.97 -0.15
N TYR A 431 -3.39 5.17 0.10
CA TYR A 431 -4.76 5.46 -0.31
C TYR A 431 -5.75 5.11 0.80
N ASN A 432 -6.88 5.83 0.83
CA ASN A 432 -7.98 5.61 1.75
C ASN A 432 -9.28 5.40 0.97
N PHE A 433 -10.07 4.43 1.42
CA PHE A 433 -11.49 4.32 1.11
C PHE A 433 -12.30 4.81 2.31
N VAL A 434 -13.24 5.71 2.08
CA VAL A 434 -14.30 6.07 3.03
C VAL A 434 -15.59 5.50 2.47
N ILE A 435 -16.15 4.48 3.10
CA ILE A 435 -17.29 3.73 2.60
C ILE A 435 -18.52 4.13 3.39
N PHE A 436 -19.56 4.61 2.69
CA PHE A 436 -20.80 5.06 3.29
C PHE A 436 -21.84 3.95 3.32
N ARG A 437 -22.84 4.09 4.21
CA ARG A 437 -23.95 3.13 4.33
C ARG A 437 -24.70 2.90 3.02
N ASN A 438 -24.80 3.90 2.16
CA ASN A 438 -25.44 3.80 0.85
C ASN A 438 -24.53 3.18 -0.23
N LEU A 439 -23.35 2.68 0.13
CA LEU A 439 -22.35 2.08 -0.76
C LEU A 439 -21.68 3.05 -1.75
N ASP A 440 -21.88 4.36 -1.56
CA ASP A 440 -20.93 5.34 -2.07
C ASP A 440 -19.58 5.15 -1.37
N TYR A 441 -18.51 5.51 -2.06
CA TYR A 441 -17.19 5.63 -1.44
C TYR A 441 -16.48 6.90 -1.90
N TRP A 442 -15.64 7.43 -1.02
CA TRP A 442 -14.57 8.33 -1.39
C TRP A 442 -13.26 7.55 -1.49
N LEU A 443 -12.51 7.79 -2.55
CA LEU A 443 -11.14 7.32 -2.73
C LEU A 443 -10.22 8.52 -2.60
N GLN A 444 -9.35 8.49 -1.59
CA GLN A 444 -8.31 9.49 -1.39
C GLN A 444 -6.96 8.83 -1.70
N MET A 445 -6.16 9.40 -2.59
CA MET A 445 -4.83 8.89 -2.92
C MET A 445 -3.82 10.00 -2.64
N ALA A 446 -2.92 9.77 -1.68
CA ALA A 446 -1.81 10.68 -1.44
C ALA A 446 -0.58 10.14 -2.15
N VAL A 447 -0.10 10.94 -3.09
CA VAL A 447 0.93 10.57 -4.04
C VAL A 447 2.11 11.51 -3.87
N GLY A 448 3.32 10.94 -3.85
CA GLY A 448 4.55 11.68 -3.71
C GLY A 448 4.69 12.79 -4.76
N ALA A 449 5.46 13.82 -4.40
CA ALA A 449 5.72 15.04 -5.16
C ALA A 449 5.92 14.91 -6.68
N HIS A 450 6.39 13.74 -7.13
CA HIS A 450 6.76 13.46 -8.51
C HIS A 450 6.20 12.13 -9.03
N ASP A 451 5.38 11.44 -8.24
CA ASP A 451 4.76 10.19 -8.64
C ASP A 451 3.51 10.45 -9.51
N ASP A 452 3.29 9.60 -10.51
CA ASP A 452 2.12 9.68 -11.38
C ASP A 452 0.90 9.05 -10.70
N CYS A 453 -0.15 9.84 -10.50
CA CYS A 453 -1.43 9.36 -9.95
C CYS A 453 -2.32 8.76 -11.07
N PRO A 454 -2.74 7.49 -10.97
CA PRO A 454 -3.64 6.92 -11.95
C PRO A 454 -5.01 7.63 -11.95
N PRO A 455 -5.68 7.72 -13.11
CA PRO A 455 -7.05 8.20 -13.20
C PRO A 455 -8.05 7.14 -12.72
#